data_AF-A0A354HV60-F1
#
_entry.id   AF-A0A354HV60-F1
#
_cell.length_a   1.000
_cell.length_b   1.000
_cell.length_c   1.000
_cell.angle_alpha   90.00
_cell.angle_beta   90.00
_cell.angle_gamma   90.00
#
_symmetry.space_group_name_H-M   'P 1'
#
loop_
_entity.id
_entity.type
_entity.pdbx_description
1 polymer ?
#
loop_
_entity_poly.entity_id
_entity_poly.type
_entity_poly.pdbx_seq_one_letter_code
_entity_poly.pdbx_strand_id
1 'polypeptide(L)' 'MQLEKLEEKHIKQLFQCILSLKDIDECYRFFEDLCTVNEVKSLAQRLEVARMLSEKSTYQRIE' A
#
# COMPACT_ATOMS: atom_id res chain seq x y z
N MET A 1 15.60 0.67 -5.30
CA MET A 1 14.76 -0.31 -4.56
C MET A 1 14.40 -1.46 -5.50
N GLN A 2 14.07 -2.67 -5.01
CA GLN A 2 13.77 -3.81 -5.92
C GLN A 2 12.58 -3.55 -6.84
N LEU A 3 11.59 -2.75 -6.41
CA LEU A 3 10.46 -2.35 -7.25
C LEU A 3 10.81 -1.34 -8.35
N GLU A 4 11.82 -0.48 -8.16
CA GLU A 4 12.26 0.46 -9.20
C GLU A 4 12.97 -0.25 -10.37
N LYS A 5 13.44 -1.49 -10.14
CA LYS A 5 14.02 -2.34 -11.18
C LYS A 5 12.95 -3.04 -12.03
N LEU A 6 11.70 -3.02 -11.59
CA LEU A 6 10.56 -3.47 -12.37
C LEU A 6 10.18 -2.31 -13.30
N GLU A 7 10.93 -2.10 -14.39
CA GLU A 7 10.59 -1.15 -15.47
C GLU A 7 9.37 -1.60 -16.30
N GLU A 8 8.49 -2.42 -15.71
CA GLU A 8 7.31 -2.92 -16.36
C GLU A 8 6.27 -1.80 -16.43
N LYS A 9 5.94 -1.39 -17.65
CA LYS A 9 4.95 -0.36 -17.98
C LYS A 9 3.64 -0.51 -17.17
N HIS A 10 3.23 -1.74 -16.90
CA HIS A 10 2.02 -2.07 -16.15
C HIS A 10 2.12 -1.71 -14.66
N ILE A 11 3.28 -1.92 -14.03
CA ILE A 11 3.50 -1.56 -12.62
C ILE A 11 3.53 -0.03 -12.46
N LYS A 12 4.17 0.66 -13.39
CA LYS A 12 4.17 2.13 -13.42
C LYS A 12 2.75 2.68 -13.59
N GLN A 13 1.96 2.08 -14.49
CA GLN A 13 0.56 2.46 -14.69
C GLN A 13 -0.28 2.25 -13.43
N LEU A 14 -0.11 1.11 -12.74
CA LEU A 14 -0.80 0.85 -11.47
C LEU A 14 -0.51 1.96 -10.44
N PHE A 15 0.75 2.33 -10.25
CA PHE A 15 1.10 3.40 -9.31
C PHE A 15 0.58 4.77 -9.74
N GLN A 16 0.57 5.07 -11.05
CA GLN A 16 -0.04 6.30 -11.54
C GLN A 16 -1.55 6.35 -11.29
N CYS A 17 -2.26 5.23 -11.47
CA CYS A 17 -3.68 5.15 -11.12
C CYS A 17 -3.90 5.37 -9.63
N ILE A 18 -3.12 4.71 -8.76
CA ILE A 18 -3.22 4.89 -7.30
C ILE A 18 -2.97 6.35 -6.91
N LEU A 19 -1.99 7.02 -7.51
CA LEU A 19 -1.69 8.44 -7.25
C LEU A 19 -2.80 9.40 -7.73
N SER A 20 -3.68 8.96 -8.63
CA SER A 20 -4.76 9.80 -9.16
C SER A 20 -6.02 9.81 -8.29
N LEU A 21 -6.13 8.88 -7.34
CA LEU A 21 -7.25 8.77 -6.41
C LEU A 21 -7.25 9.93 -5.41
N LYS A 22 -8.41 10.54 -5.16
CA LYS A 22 -8.54 11.79 -4.41
C LYS A 22 -9.20 11.63 -3.04
N ASP A 23 -10.02 10.59 -2.89
CA ASP A 23 -10.78 10.35 -1.68
C ASP A 23 -10.92 8.85 -1.37
N ILE A 24 -11.48 8.56 -0.20
CA ILE A 24 -11.61 7.19 0.30
C ILE A 24 -12.64 6.38 -0.50
N ASP A 25 -13.69 7.02 -1.03
CA ASP A 25 -14.70 6.35 -1.83
C ASP A 25 -14.13 5.89 -3.17
N GLU A 26 -13.27 6.71 -3.80
CA GLU A 26 -12.49 6.32 -4.98
C GLU A 26 -11.54 5.17 -4.67
N CYS A 27 -10.89 5.17 -3.50
CA CYS A 27 -10.07 4.04 -3.06
C CYS A 27 -10.90 2.77 -2.95
N TYR A 28 -12.07 2.80 -2.29
CA TYR A 28 -12.93 1.62 -2.16
C TYR A 28 -13.34 1.07 -3.52
N ARG A 29 -13.83 1.91 -4.43
CA ARG A 29 -14.22 1.48 -5.79
C ARG A 29 -13.03 0.88 -6.56
N PHE A 30 -11.88 1.56 -6.53
CA PHE A 30 -10.68 1.09 -7.23
C PHE A 30 -10.19 -0.27 -6.73
N PHE A 31 -10.11 -0.46 -5.41
CA PHE A 31 -9.63 -1.72 -4.83
C PHE A 31 -10.68 -2.83 -4.86
N GLU A 32 -11.98 -2.52 -4.91
CA GLU A 32 -13.05 -3.50 -5.13
C GLU A 32 -12.98 -4.12 -6.54
N ASP A 33 -12.69 -3.30 -7.56
CA ASP A 33 -12.51 -3.79 -8.94
C ASP A 33 -11.19 -4.56 -9.13
N LEU A 34 -10.11 -4.13 -8.47
CA LEU A 34 -8.76 -4.67 -8.68
C LEU A 34 -8.44 -5.89 -7.81
N CYS A 35 -9.06 -6.01 -6.64
CA CYS A 35 -8.69 -7.00 -5.62
C CYS A 35 -9.91 -7.70 -5.05
N THR A 36 -9.71 -8.93 -4.59
CA THR A 36 -10.68 -9.61 -3.74
C THR A 36 -10.67 -9.03 -2.32
N VAL A 37 -11.77 -9.20 -1.60
CA VAL A 37 -11.90 -8.78 -0.19
C VAL A 37 -10.77 -9.33 0.68
N ASN A 38 -10.30 -10.55 0.42
CA ASN A 38 -9.23 -11.18 1.20
C ASN A 38 -7.86 -10.57 0.92
N GLU A 39 -7.59 -10.15 -0.32
CA GLU A 39 -6.35 -9.46 -0.68
C GLU A 39 -6.28 -8.08 -0.03
N VAL A 40 -7.38 -7.32 -0.06
CA VAL A 40 -7.45 -6.01 0.61
C VAL A 40 -7.24 -6.15 2.11
N LYS A 41 -7.88 -7.15 2.76
CA LYS A 41 -7.66 -7.45 4.18
C LYS A 41 -6.19 -7.81 4.48
N SER A 42 -5.58 -8.62 3.62
CA SER A 42 -4.16 -9.00 3.76
C SER A 42 -3.22 -7.80 3.63
N LEU A 43 -3.50 -6.88 2.71
CA LEU A 43 -2.72 -5.64 2.55
C LEU A 43 -2.87 -4.72 3.76
N ALA A 44 -4.10 -4.54 4.27
CA ALA A 44 -4.37 -3.73 5.44
C ALA A 44 -3.66 -4.26 6.70
N GLN A 45 -3.68 -5.58 6.91
CA GLN A 45 -2.97 -6.20 8.04
C GLN A 45 -1.45 -6.01 7.92
N ARG A 46 -0.88 -6.15 6.73
CA ARG A 46 0.56 -5.90 6.49
C ARG A 46 0.93 -4.45 6.77
N LEU A 47 0.09 -3.49 6.38
CA LEU A 47 0.30 -2.08 6.66
C LEU A 47 0.31 -1.81 8.18
N GLU A 48 -0.65 -2.40 8.91
CA GLU A 48 -0.75 -2.22 10.35
C GLU A 48 0.46 -2.81 11.09
N VAL A 49 0.91 -4.00 10.71
CA VAL A 49 2.14 -4.60 11.27
C VAL A 49 3.35 -3.71 11.00
N ALA A 50 3.48 -3.16 9.78
CA ALA A 50 4.58 -2.25 9.45
C ALA A 50 4.55 -0.96 10.29
N ARG A 51 3.36 -0.39 10.52
CA ARG A 51 3.18 0.77 11.43
C ARG A 51 3.63 0.44 12.84
N MET A 52 3.17 -0.67 13.40
CA MET A 52 3.54 -1.11 14.75
C MET A 52 5.05 -1.35 14.89
N LEU A 53 5.70 -1.92 13.88
CA LEU A 53 7.15 -2.11 13.88
C LEU A 53 7.89 -0.77 13.85
N SER A 54 7.46 0.17 12.99
CA SER A 54 8.03 1.51 12.89
C SER A 54 7.90 2.29 14.21
N GLU A 55 6.72 2.22 14.85
CA GLU A 55 6.48 2.87 16.15
C GLU A 55 7.38 2.28 17.22
N LYS A 56 7.49 0.95 17.33
CA LYS A 56 8.41 0.30 18.29
C LYS A 56 9.88 0.63 18.03
N SER A 57 10.29 0.75 16.77
CA SER A 57 11.64 1.23 16.42
C SER A 57 11.86 2.69 16.80
N THR A 58 10.80 3.50 16.88
CA THR A 58 10.88 4.89 17.34
C THR A 58 11.08 4.95 18.86
N TYR A 59 10.38 4.10 19.62
CA TYR A 59 10.62 3.95 21.07
C TYR A 59 12.05 3.49 21.39
N GLN A 60 12.56 2.48 20.68
CA GLN A 60 13.94 2.00 20.85
C GLN A 60 15.03 3.02 20.49
N ARG A 61 14.68 4.07 19.75
CA ARG A 61 15.62 5.11 19.29
C ARG A 61 15.65 6.33 20.21
N ILE A 62 14.75 6.40 21.20
CA ILE A 62 14.65 7.47 22.19
C ILE A 62 15.32 7.09 23.54
N GLU A 63 15.74 5.82 23.72
CA GLU A 63 16.60 5.37 24.83
C GLU A 63 18.10 5.39 24.48
#